data_AF-A0AAT9RLN1-F1
#
_entry.id   AF-A0AAT9RLN1-F1
#
_cell.length_a   1.000
_cell.length_b   1.000
_cell.length_c   1.000
_cell.angle_alpha   90.00
_cell.angle_beta   90.00
_cell.angle_gamma   90.00
#
_symmetry.space_group_name_H-M   'P 1'
#
loop_
_entity.id
_entity.type
_entity.pdbx_description
1 polymer ?
#
loop_
_entity_poly.entity_id
_entity_poly.type
_entity_poly.pdbx_seq_one_letter_code
_entity_poly.pdbx_strand_id
1 'polypeptide(L)'
;MSATTSGKASEGRRPAQALLRRWPTAFALALTVPGLVLGTSDDPADSVHGYADFLPILPLLYVVIHQAGKPKVTWPVLVVGAAFAFALQALDLVSPAGVMVGVALAVLLWGAFRGTPHGPAVFGIQAAGAVLFGALAGTGLLVDPDLGRYVVAAGWFCHGVWDLAHIRMRGLQGIVAPTFAEWCAVVDMMVAVELLFLT
;
A
#
# COMPACT_ATOMS: atom_id res chain seq x y z
N MET A 1 -51.13 22.67 24.88
CA MET A 1 -49.82 22.15 25.35
C MET A 1 -49.43 20.98 24.47
N SER A 2 -48.30 21.09 23.77
CA SER A 2 -47.34 20.00 23.45
C SER A 2 -46.44 20.47 22.30
N ALA A 3 -45.23 20.91 22.65
CA ALA A 3 -44.15 21.21 21.73
C ALA A 3 -43.05 20.16 21.88
N THR A 4 -42.82 19.44 20.79
CA THR A 4 -41.51 19.03 20.24
C THR A 4 -40.39 18.63 21.20
N THR A 5 -40.11 17.32 21.26
CA THR A 5 -38.77 16.78 21.50
C THR A 5 -38.42 15.73 20.46
N SER A 6 -37.94 16.15 19.29
CA SER A 6 -37.33 15.26 18.28
C SER A 6 -36.06 15.90 17.71
N GLY A 7 -35.11 16.21 18.60
CA GLY A 7 -33.84 16.85 18.22
C GLY A 7 -32.60 15.97 18.38
N LYS A 8 -32.59 15.00 19.30
CA LYS A 8 -31.34 14.32 19.70
C LYS A 8 -30.98 13.06 18.92
N ALA A 9 -31.90 12.46 18.15
CA ALA A 9 -31.67 11.17 17.50
C ALA A 9 -30.94 11.25 16.13
N SER A 10 -30.84 12.44 15.51
CA SER A 10 -30.26 12.58 14.17
C SER A 10 -28.74 12.81 14.17
N GLU A 11 -28.19 13.28 15.29
CA GLU A 11 -26.79 13.72 15.38
C GLU A 11 -25.83 12.53 15.55
N GLY A 12 -26.20 11.50 16.31
CA GLY A 12 -25.38 10.29 16.52
C GLY A 12 -25.34 9.31 15.33
N ARG A 13 -26.31 9.35 14.41
CA ARG A 13 -26.35 8.46 13.23
C ARG A 13 -25.45 8.94 12.08
N ARG A 14 -25.20 10.25 11.99
CA ARG A 14 -24.38 10.89 10.94
C ARG A 14 -22.88 10.55 11.01
N PRO A 15 -22.20 10.59 12.18
CA PRO A 15 -20.79 10.20 12.26
C PRO A 15 -20.60 8.70 12.04
N ALA A 16 -21.50 7.86 12.57
CA ALA A 16 -21.45 6.42 12.35
C ALA A 16 -21.61 6.04 10.86
N GLN A 17 -22.52 6.69 10.13
CA GLN A 17 -22.66 6.47 8.68
C GLN A 17 -21.49 7.03 7.85
N ALA A 18 -20.90 8.15 8.27
CA ALA A 18 -19.69 8.68 7.65
C ALA A 18 -18.50 7.74 7.85
N LEU A 19 -18.35 7.18 9.06
CA LEU A 19 -17.32 6.20 9.41
C LEU A 19 -17.50 4.89 8.64
N LEU A 20 -18.73 4.40 8.49
CA LEU A 20 -19.03 3.22 7.67
C LEU A 20 -18.71 3.43 6.19
N ARG A 21 -18.88 4.66 5.66
CA ARG A 21 -18.50 5.01 4.28
C ARG A 21 -16.99 5.21 4.08
N ARG A 22 -16.24 5.50 5.14
CA ARG A 22 -14.80 5.78 5.12
C ARG A 22 -14.02 4.79 6.00
N TRP A 23 -14.56 3.60 6.21
CA TRP A 23 -13.93 2.58 7.03
C TRP A 23 -12.50 2.26 6.58
N PRO A 24 -12.14 2.27 5.27
CA PRO A 24 -10.76 1.99 4.87
C PRO A 24 -9.82 3.09 5.32
N THR A 25 -10.23 4.36 5.20
CA THR A 25 -9.46 5.51 5.72
C THR A 25 -9.33 5.43 7.24
N ALA A 26 -10.42 5.17 7.97
CA ALA A 26 -10.39 5.07 9.43
C ALA A 26 -9.48 3.92 9.89
N PHE A 27 -9.52 2.78 9.20
CA PHE A 27 -8.67 1.63 9.47
C PHE A 27 -7.19 1.93 9.20
N ALA A 28 -6.87 2.60 8.08
CA ALA A 28 -5.50 3.02 7.77
C ALA A 28 -4.94 3.93 8.87
N LEU A 29 -5.68 4.97 9.25
CA LEU A 29 -5.26 5.88 10.32
C LEU A 29 -5.08 5.17 11.66
N ALA A 30 -5.96 4.22 11.99
CA ALA A 30 -5.83 3.44 13.22
C ALA A 30 -4.55 2.60 13.26
N LEU A 31 -4.04 2.16 12.10
CA LEU A 31 -2.79 1.40 12.00
C LEU A 31 -1.54 2.28 12.02
N THR A 32 -1.56 3.45 11.37
CA THR A 32 -0.34 4.26 11.17
C THR A 32 -0.12 5.33 12.22
N VAL A 33 -1.18 5.93 12.78
CA VAL A 33 -1.05 7.01 13.77
C VAL A 33 -0.27 6.59 15.02
N PRO A 34 -0.43 5.37 15.57
CA PRO A 34 0.39 4.95 16.71
C PRO A 34 1.89 4.97 16.43
N GLY A 35 2.34 4.50 15.25
CA GLY A 35 3.74 4.54 14.85
C GLY A 35 4.28 5.96 14.73
N LEU A 36 3.50 6.85 14.12
CA LEU A 36 3.85 8.27 14.00
C LEU A 36 3.96 9.00 15.35
N VAL A 37 3.15 8.63 16.34
CA VAL A 37 3.08 9.32 17.65
C VAL A 37 4.02 8.70 18.68
N LEU A 38 4.19 7.38 18.66
CA LEU A 38 4.94 6.63 19.66
C LEU A 38 6.36 6.24 19.19
N GLY A 39 6.64 6.35 17.89
CA GLY A 39 7.84 5.81 17.26
C GLY A 39 7.71 4.32 16.95
N THR A 40 8.48 3.87 15.95
CA THR A 40 8.46 2.48 15.44
C THR A 40 9.73 1.69 15.77
N SER A 41 10.87 2.35 16.01
CA SER A 41 12.12 1.76 16.50
C SER A 41 12.94 2.78 17.29
N ASP A 42 13.85 2.29 18.14
CA ASP A 42 14.84 3.13 18.83
C ASP A 42 15.95 3.62 17.87
N ASP A 43 16.19 2.91 16.76
CA ASP A 43 17.14 3.28 15.71
C ASP A 43 16.40 3.71 14.42
N PRO A 44 16.55 4.96 13.96
CA PRO A 44 16.00 5.45 12.70
C PRO A 44 16.43 4.63 11.46
N ALA A 45 17.66 4.10 11.43
CA ALA A 45 18.15 3.34 10.29
C ALA A 45 17.38 2.02 10.10
N ASP A 46 17.05 1.34 11.20
CA ASP A 46 16.25 0.12 11.19
C ASP A 46 14.83 0.37 10.66
N SER A 47 14.23 1.50 11.03
CA SER A 47 12.92 1.94 10.50
C SER A 47 12.98 2.14 8.98
N VAL A 48 13.99 2.88 8.49
CA VAL A 48 14.16 3.13 7.05
C VAL A 48 14.34 1.82 6.29
N HIS A 49 15.19 0.92 6.79
CA HIS A 49 15.40 -0.40 6.20
C HIS A 49 14.12 -1.23 6.17
N GLY A 50 13.37 -1.29 7.27
CA GLY A 50 12.09 -1.99 7.33
C GLY A 50 11.10 -1.47 6.29
N TYR A 51 10.89 -0.16 6.22
CA TYR A 51 9.99 0.44 5.24
C TYR A 51 10.48 0.24 3.79
N ALA A 52 11.78 0.24 3.54
CA ALA A 52 12.34 -0.06 2.23
C ALA A 52 12.11 -1.53 1.84
N ASP A 53 12.26 -2.45 2.81
CA ASP A 53 12.04 -3.89 2.60
C ASP A 53 10.59 -4.21 2.24
N PHE A 54 9.62 -3.48 2.82
CA PHE A 54 8.20 -3.67 2.53
C PHE A 54 7.70 -2.92 1.30
N LEU A 55 8.37 -1.87 0.83
CA LEU A 55 7.94 -1.07 -0.32
C LEU A 55 7.60 -1.92 -1.59
N PRO A 56 8.36 -2.99 -1.94
CA PRO A 56 8.03 -3.84 -3.10
C PRO A 56 6.72 -4.63 -2.97
N ILE A 57 6.14 -4.78 -1.78
CA ILE A 57 4.84 -5.45 -1.63
C ILE A 57 3.75 -4.69 -2.37
N LEU A 58 3.84 -3.35 -2.37
CA LEU A 58 2.83 -2.46 -2.91
C LEU A 58 2.58 -2.73 -4.41
N PRO A 59 3.57 -2.62 -5.31
CA PRO A 59 3.37 -2.97 -6.71
C PRO A 59 3.15 -4.47 -6.94
N LEU A 60 3.69 -5.34 -6.08
CA LEU A 60 3.52 -6.79 -6.22
C LEU A 60 2.04 -7.17 -6.12
N LEU A 61 1.32 -6.60 -5.13
CA LEU A 61 -0.13 -6.82 -4.99
C LEU A 61 -0.85 -6.46 -6.30
N TYR A 62 -0.53 -5.30 -6.87
CA TYR A 62 -1.10 -4.84 -8.12
C TYR A 62 -0.83 -5.79 -9.29
N VAL A 63 0.40 -6.24 -9.48
CA VAL A 63 0.78 -7.20 -10.52
C VAL A 63 0.02 -8.53 -10.37
N VAL A 64 -0.04 -9.06 -9.15
CA VAL A 64 -0.74 -10.32 -8.84
C VAL A 64 -2.24 -10.21 -9.09
N ILE A 65 -2.88 -9.15 -8.57
CA ILE A 65 -4.33 -8.95 -8.70
C ILE A 65 -4.68 -8.67 -10.17
N HIS A 66 -3.87 -7.88 -10.86
CA HIS A 66 -4.01 -7.64 -12.30
C HIS A 66 -3.99 -8.96 -13.07
N GLN A 67 -3.05 -9.87 -12.77
CA GLN A 67 -2.95 -11.17 -13.42
C GLN A 67 -4.11 -12.09 -13.03
N ALA A 68 -4.62 -12.01 -11.80
CA ALA A 68 -5.79 -12.75 -11.35
C ALA A 68 -7.10 -12.30 -12.02
N GLY A 69 -7.16 -11.06 -12.53
CA GLY A 69 -8.31 -10.53 -13.28
C GLY A 69 -9.55 -10.28 -12.42
N LYS A 70 -9.41 -10.26 -11.09
CA LYS A 70 -10.55 -10.17 -10.17
C LYS A 70 -10.24 -9.20 -9.02
N PRO A 71 -10.75 -7.96 -9.03
CA PRO A 71 -10.52 -7.02 -7.93
C PRO A 71 -11.08 -7.48 -6.57
N LYS A 72 -11.98 -8.48 -6.55
CA LYS A 72 -12.52 -9.03 -5.30
C LYS A 72 -11.47 -9.78 -4.47
N VAL A 73 -10.39 -10.25 -5.09
CA VAL A 73 -9.33 -11.01 -4.38
C VAL A 73 -8.32 -10.10 -3.70
N THR A 74 -8.41 -8.78 -3.87
CA THR A 74 -7.43 -7.81 -3.35
C THR A 74 -7.17 -7.96 -1.85
N TRP A 75 -8.21 -7.99 -1.01
CA TRP A 75 -8.04 -8.11 0.44
C TRP A 75 -7.42 -9.45 0.88
N PRO A 76 -7.89 -10.61 0.39
CA PRO A 76 -7.20 -11.88 0.64
C PRO A 76 -5.73 -11.87 0.21
N VAL A 77 -5.43 -11.32 -0.98
CA VAL A 77 -4.05 -11.24 -1.49
C VAL A 77 -3.19 -10.32 -0.62
N LEU A 78 -3.73 -9.19 -0.14
CA LEU A 78 -3.05 -8.34 0.84
C LEU A 78 -2.74 -9.10 2.13
N VAL A 79 -3.72 -9.78 2.73
CA VAL A 79 -3.53 -10.50 4.01
C VAL A 79 -2.48 -11.60 3.86
N VAL A 80 -2.58 -12.41 2.79
CA VAL A 80 -1.62 -13.48 2.53
C VAL A 80 -0.24 -12.92 2.22
N GLY A 81 -0.16 -11.88 1.40
CA GLY A 81 1.10 -11.23 1.03
C GLY A 81 1.79 -10.61 2.24
N ALA A 82 1.05 -9.87 3.07
CA ALA A 82 1.58 -9.27 4.29
C ALA A 82 2.05 -10.33 5.28
N ALA A 83 1.23 -11.36 5.54
CA ALA A 83 1.61 -12.46 6.43
C ALA A 83 2.87 -13.18 5.93
N PHE A 84 2.98 -13.40 4.62
CA PHE A 84 4.16 -13.99 4.01
C PHE A 84 5.40 -13.09 4.18
N ALA A 85 5.29 -11.79 3.92
CA ALA A 85 6.40 -10.85 4.08
C ALA A 85 6.87 -10.75 5.56
N PHE A 86 5.94 -10.67 6.51
CA PHE A 86 6.28 -10.71 7.94
C PHE A 86 6.91 -12.04 8.36
N ALA A 87 6.45 -13.17 7.80
CA ALA A 87 7.08 -14.46 8.06
C ALA A 87 8.51 -14.52 7.51
N LEU A 88 8.78 -13.96 6.32
CA LEU A 88 10.14 -13.87 5.77
C LEU A 88 11.04 -13.02 6.68
N GLN A 89 10.55 -11.87 7.13
CA GLN A 89 11.28 -10.99 8.03
C GLN A 89 11.56 -11.68 9.39
N ALA A 90 10.59 -12.39 9.95
CA ALA A 90 10.75 -13.09 11.23
C ALA A 90 11.70 -14.29 11.16
N LEU A 91 11.81 -14.93 9.99
CA LEU A 91 12.72 -16.05 9.78
C LEU A 91 14.15 -15.60 9.45
N ASP A 92 14.31 -14.38 8.94
CA ASP A 92 15.60 -13.75 8.57
C ASP A 92 16.50 -14.64 7.68
N LEU A 93 15.88 -15.48 6.85
CA LEU A 93 16.60 -16.42 5.97
C LEU A 93 16.94 -15.79 4.61
N VAL A 94 16.11 -14.86 4.15
CA VAL A 94 16.21 -14.21 2.83
C VAL A 94 15.61 -12.80 2.91
N SER A 95 16.12 -11.88 2.10
CA SER A 95 15.57 -10.52 2.00
C SER A 95 14.10 -10.56 1.55
N PRO A 96 13.15 -9.99 2.34
CA PRO A 96 11.76 -9.86 1.94
C PRO A 96 11.60 -9.10 0.62
N ALA A 97 12.29 -7.96 0.46
CA ALA A 97 12.29 -7.18 -0.78
C ALA A 97 12.72 -8.02 -1.99
N GLY A 98 13.84 -8.76 -1.85
CA GLY A 98 14.36 -9.61 -2.92
C GLY A 98 13.36 -10.68 -3.36
N VAL A 99 12.69 -11.33 -2.40
CA VAL A 99 11.65 -12.33 -2.70
C VAL A 99 10.46 -11.68 -3.41
N MET A 100 9.98 -10.54 -2.92
CA MET A 100 8.82 -9.85 -3.52
C MET A 100 9.09 -9.38 -4.94
N VAL A 101 10.28 -8.83 -5.20
CA VAL A 101 10.74 -8.48 -6.56
C VAL A 101 10.81 -9.73 -7.43
N GLY A 102 11.38 -10.83 -6.92
CA GLY A 102 11.45 -12.10 -7.65
C GLY A 102 10.07 -12.65 -8.04
N VAL A 103 9.09 -12.59 -7.12
CA VAL A 103 7.71 -13.00 -7.40
C VAL A 103 7.06 -12.06 -8.41
N ALA A 104 7.24 -10.74 -8.29
CA ALA A 104 6.71 -9.78 -9.24
C ALA A 104 7.22 -10.06 -10.66
N LEU A 105 8.53 -10.30 -10.80
CA LEU A 105 9.15 -10.67 -12.07
C LEU A 105 8.58 -11.99 -12.63
N ALA A 106 8.42 -13.01 -11.80
CA ALA A 106 7.84 -14.29 -12.23
C ALA A 106 6.40 -14.12 -12.75
N VAL A 107 5.58 -13.31 -12.07
CA VAL A 107 4.20 -13.02 -12.51
C VAL A 107 4.17 -12.16 -13.78
N LEU A 108 5.06 -11.19 -13.90
CA LEU A 108 5.18 -10.38 -15.12
C LEU A 108 5.59 -11.24 -16.32
N LEU A 109 6.60 -12.11 -16.17
CA LEU A 109 7.01 -13.04 -17.21
C LEU A 109 5.86 -13.97 -17.60
N TRP A 110 5.16 -14.52 -16.61
CA TRP A 110 3.97 -15.32 -16.86
C TRP A 110 2.91 -14.56 -17.67
N GLY A 111 2.60 -13.31 -17.29
CA GLY A 111 1.66 -12.45 -17.99
C GLY A 111 2.11 -12.12 -19.42
N ALA A 112 3.41 -11.93 -19.64
CA ALA A 112 3.97 -11.72 -20.98
C ALA A 112 3.81 -12.94 -21.89
N PHE A 113 3.95 -14.16 -21.35
CA PHE A 113 3.79 -15.40 -22.12
C PHE A 113 2.33 -15.82 -22.31
N ARG A 114 1.48 -15.68 -21.28
CA ARG A 114 0.10 -16.17 -21.29
C ARG A 114 -0.94 -15.10 -21.65
N GLY A 115 -0.53 -13.84 -21.72
CA GLY A 115 -1.43 -12.70 -21.83
C GLY A 115 -2.04 -12.30 -20.49
N THR A 116 -2.72 -11.15 -20.49
CA THR A 116 -3.27 -10.53 -19.29
C THR A 116 -4.75 -10.19 -19.44
N PRO A 117 -5.54 -10.26 -18.34
CA PRO A 117 -6.98 -10.02 -18.41
C PRO A 117 -7.37 -8.60 -18.84
N HIS A 118 -6.51 -7.61 -18.56
CA HIS A 118 -6.78 -6.19 -18.81
C HIS A 118 -6.01 -5.64 -20.02
N GLY A 119 -5.37 -6.53 -20.80
CA GLY A 119 -4.66 -6.18 -22.02
C GLY A 119 -3.24 -5.64 -21.82
N PRO A 120 -2.49 -5.48 -22.92
CA PRO A 120 -1.06 -5.18 -22.90
C PRO A 120 -0.73 -3.78 -22.37
N ALA A 121 -1.60 -2.78 -22.60
CA ALA A 121 -1.37 -1.42 -22.13
C ALA A 121 -1.40 -1.32 -20.60
N VAL A 122 -2.42 -1.91 -19.97
CA VAL A 122 -2.53 -1.95 -18.50
C VAL A 122 -1.41 -2.80 -17.90
N PHE A 123 -1.08 -3.93 -18.54
CA PHE A 123 0.07 -4.74 -18.15
C PHE A 123 1.37 -3.93 -18.12
N GLY A 124 1.65 -3.15 -19.17
CA GLY A 124 2.82 -2.28 -19.25
C GLY A 124 2.87 -1.25 -18.13
N ILE A 125 1.72 -0.70 -17.73
CA ILE A 125 1.62 0.21 -16.58
C ILE A 125 2.00 -0.53 -15.29
N GLN A 126 1.42 -1.70 -15.02
CA GLN A 126 1.75 -2.46 -13.80
C GLN A 126 3.22 -2.88 -13.75
N ALA A 127 3.80 -3.26 -14.91
CA ALA A 127 5.22 -3.56 -15.03
C ALA A 127 6.09 -2.33 -14.73
N ALA A 128 5.74 -1.16 -15.28
CA ALA A 128 6.44 0.09 -15.01
C ALA A 128 6.37 0.48 -13.53
N GLY A 129 5.21 0.28 -12.89
CA GLY A 129 5.06 0.45 -11.45
C GLY A 129 6.01 -0.47 -10.67
N ALA A 130 6.00 -1.77 -10.96
CA ALA A 130 6.88 -2.74 -10.29
C ALA A 130 8.37 -2.38 -10.43
N VAL A 131 8.80 -1.94 -11.61
CA VAL A 131 10.18 -1.49 -11.84
C VAL A 131 10.48 -0.22 -11.04
N LEU A 132 9.63 0.79 -11.10
CA LEU A 132 9.83 2.07 -10.40
C LEU A 132 9.94 1.87 -8.89
N PHE A 133 8.96 1.20 -8.28
CA PHE A 133 8.91 1.01 -6.83
C PHE A 133 9.99 0.03 -6.34
N GLY A 134 10.31 -1.01 -7.13
CA GLY A 134 11.45 -1.87 -6.85
C GLY A 134 12.79 -1.12 -6.92
N ALA A 135 12.96 -0.21 -7.88
CA ALA A 135 14.15 0.62 -7.97
C ALA A 135 14.26 1.61 -6.80
N LEU A 136 13.16 2.22 -6.36
CA LEU A 136 13.14 3.10 -5.19
C LEU A 136 13.47 2.33 -3.90
N ALA A 137 12.89 1.14 -3.71
CA ALA A 137 13.19 0.26 -2.58
C ALA A 137 14.68 -0.11 -2.56
N GLY A 138 15.19 -0.63 -3.67
CA GLY A 138 16.59 -1.02 -3.81
C GLY A 138 17.55 0.16 -3.63
N THR A 139 17.22 1.33 -4.18
CA THR A 139 18.03 2.54 -3.99
C THR A 139 18.06 2.94 -2.51
N GLY A 140 16.90 2.94 -1.83
CA GLY A 140 16.80 3.24 -0.40
C GLY A 140 17.64 2.34 0.49
N LEU A 141 17.76 1.05 0.13
CA LEU A 141 18.58 0.06 0.83
C LEU A 141 20.09 0.17 0.53
N LEU A 142 20.48 0.86 -0.55
CA LEU A 142 21.87 0.92 -1.01
C LEU A 142 22.57 2.25 -0.70
N VAL A 143 21.82 3.31 -0.45
CA VAL A 143 22.36 4.62 -0.10
C VAL A 143 22.51 4.78 1.42
N ASP A 144 23.19 5.84 1.85
CA ASP A 144 23.27 6.21 3.26
C ASP A 144 21.87 6.37 3.89
N PRO A 145 21.64 5.92 5.14
CA PRO A 145 20.32 5.95 5.77
C PRO A 145 19.62 7.32 5.77
N ASP A 146 20.38 8.41 5.89
CA ASP A 146 19.83 9.77 5.87
C ASP A 146 19.27 10.16 4.50
N LEU A 147 19.91 9.72 3.42
CA LEU A 147 19.39 9.87 2.06
C LEU A 147 18.31 8.81 1.77
N GLY A 148 18.49 7.60 2.29
CA GLY A 148 17.61 6.46 2.13
C GLY A 148 16.20 6.77 2.60
N ARG A 149 16.05 7.46 3.75
CA ARG A 149 14.73 7.86 4.27
C ARG A 149 13.93 8.67 3.25
N TYR A 150 14.58 9.60 2.54
CA TYR A 150 13.90 10.45 1.56
C TYR A 150 13.53 9.69 0.29
N VAL A 151 14.38 8.78 -0.15
CA VAL A 151 14.11 7.91 -1.30
C VAL A 151 12.94 6.98 -1.01
N VAL A 152 12.95 6.34 0.17
CA VAL A 152 11.89 5.43 0.60
C VAL A 152 10.59 6.20 0.81
N ALA A 153 10.61 7.36 1.49
CA ALA A 153 9.45 8.23 1.66
C ALA A 153 8.84 8.64 0.32
N ALA A 154 9.66 8.99 -0.67
CA ALA A 154 9.20 9.29 -2.02
C ALA A 154 8.54 8.07 -2.68
N GLY A 155 9.06 6.85 -2.45
CA GLY A 155 8.45 5.60 -2.88
C GLY A 155 7.04 5.39 -2.34
N TRP A 156 6.87 5.47 -1.01
CA TRP A 156 5.57 5.34 -0.37
C TRP A 156 4.61 6.45 -0.83
N PHE A 157 5.05 7.70 -0.85
CA PHE A 157 4.21 8.81 -1.34
C PHE A 157 3.75 8.60 -2.79
N CYS A 158 4.68 8.24 -3.69
CA CYS A 158 4.34 7.98 -5.09
C CYS A 158 3.35 6.81 -5.23
N HIS A 159 3.46 5.79 -4.38
CA HIS A 159 2.50 4.68 -4.39
C HIS A 159 1.12 5.14 -3.89
N GLY A 160 1.03 5.99 -2.87
CA GLY A 160 -0.26 6.56 -2.49
C GLY A 160 -0.90 7.38 -3.60
N VAL A 161 -0.11 8.09 -4.44
CA VAL A 161 -0.61 8.74 -5.66
C VAL A 161 -1.07 7.71 -6.70
N TRP A 162 -0.34 6.61 -6.86
CA TRP A 162 -0.69 5.49 -7.73
C TRP A 162 -2.04 4.86 -7.36
N ASP A 163 -2.32 4.68 -6.08
CA ASP A 163 -3.61 4.22 -5.58
C ASP A 163 -4.75 5.20 -5.92
N LEU A 164 -4.51 6.50 -5.73
CA LEU A 164 -5.48 7.52 -6.12
C LEU A 164 -5.78 7.48 -7.63
N ALA A 165 -4.77 7.22 -8.46
CA ALA A 165 -4.95 7.02 -9.90
C ALA A 165 -5.86 5.82 -10.19
N HIS A 166 -5.70 4.68 -9.49
CA HIS A 166 -6.55 3.49 -9.65
C HIS A 166 -8.01 3.71 -9.24
N ILE A 167 -8.27 4.65 -8.32
CA ILE A 167 -9.64 5.03 -7.96
C ILE A 167 -10.23 5.99 -9.01
N ARG A 168 -9.44 6.89 -9.59
CA ARG A 168 -9.93 8.08 -10.34
C ARG A 168 -9.89 7.91 -11.84
N MET A 169 -8.91 7.20 -12.37
CA MET A 169 -8.70 7.06 -13.81
C MET A 169 -9.49 5.87 -14.35
N ARG A 170 -10.41 6.12 -15.29
CA ARG A 170 -11.28 5.08 -15.87
C ARG A 170 -10.51 3.88 -16.44
N GLY A 171 -9.32 4.11 -17.03
CA GLY A 171 -8.48 3.05 -17.60
C GLY A 171 -7.82 2.12 -16.57
N LEU A 172 -7.81 2.52 -15.30
CA LEU A 172 -7.20 1.76 -14.18
C LEU A 172 -8.23 1.27 -13.16
N GLN A 173 -9.49 1.63 -13.35
CA GLN A 173 -10.56 1.19 -12.47
C GLN A 173 -10.81 -0.31 -12.63
N GLY A 174 -11.05 -0.98 -11.51
CA GLY A 174 -11.38 -2.40 -11.48
C GLY A 174 -10.16 -3.34 -11.50
N ILE A 175 -8.93 -2.81 -11.50
CA ILE A 175 -7.74 -3.66 -11.28
C ILE A 175 -7.71 -4.16 -9.84
N VAL A 176 -7.88 -3.25 -8.87
CA VAL A 176 -7.95 -3.56 -7.44
C VAL A 176 -9.29 -3.12 -6.85
N ALA A 177 -9.64 -3.64 -5.66
CA ALA A 177 -10.79 -3.16 -4.91
C ALA A 177 -10.63 -1.67 -4.54
N PRO A 178 -11.63 -0.80 -4.78
CA PRO A 178 -11.54 0.63 -4.44
C PRO A 178 -11.29 0.89 -2.95
N THR A 179 -11.84 0.04 -2.08
CA THR A 179 -11.59 0.13 -0.62
C THR A 179 -10.15 -0.14 -0.26
N PHE A 180 -9.47 -1.04 -0.99
CA PHE A 180 -8.06 -1.33 -0.76
C PHE A 180 -7.20 -0.15 -1.22
N ALA A 181 -7.46 0.37 -2.43
CA ALA A 181 -6.70 1.52 -2.92
C ALA A 181 -6.90 2.76 -2.02
N GLU A 182 -8.10 2.98 -1.47
CA GLU A 182 -8.32 4.05 -0.50
C GLU A 182 -7.52 3.84 0.79
N TRP A 183 -7.50 2.62 1.31
CA TRP A 183 -6.72 2.27 2.51
C TRP A 183 -5.22 2.40 2.27
N CYS A 184 -4.70 1.82 1.18
CA CYS A 184 -3.28 1.83 0.82
C CYS A 184 -2.79 3.26 0.59
N ALA A 185 -3.58 4.09 -0.12
CA ALA A 185 -3.24 5.49 -0.30
C ALA A 185 -3.02 6.24 1.01
N VAL A 186 -3.86 5.98 2.02
CA VAL A 186 -3.73 6.64 3.33
C VAL A 186 -2.56 6.07 4.13
N VAL A 187 -2.37 4.75 4.12
CA VAL A 187 -1.21 4.12 4.77
C VAL A 187 0.08 4.67 4.21
N ASP A 188 0.23 4.68 2.89
CA ASP A 188 1.48 5.04 2.25
C ASP A 188 1.83 6.52 2.41
N MET A 189 0.81 7.39 2.35
CA MET A 189 0.98 8.81 2.64
C MET A 189 1.42 9.02 4.09
N MET A 190 0.92 8.21 5.02
CA MET A 190 1.29 8.34 6.43
C MET A 190 2.67 7.79 6.74
N VAL A 191 3.05 6.66 6.13
CA VAL A 191 4.42 6.14 6.21
C VAL A 191 5.42 7.13 5.60
N ALA A 192 5.08 7.74 4.46
CA ALA A 192 5.93 8.78 3.88
C ALA A 192 6.11 9.98 4.82
N VAL A 193 5.03 10.42 5.48
CA VAL A 193 5.09 11.49 6.49
C VAL A 193 5.96 11.07 7.69
N GLU A 194 5.78 9.85 8.22
CA GLU A 194 6.57 9.31 9.32
C GLU A 194 8.07 9.34 8.99
N LEU A 195 8.46 8.85 7.82
CA LEU A 195 9.86 8.84 7.36
C LEU A 195 10.47 10.24 7.22
N LEU A 196 9.67 11.25 6.87
CA LEU A 196 10.13 12.65 6.77
C LEU A 196 10.38 13.29 8.14
N PHE A 197 9.65 12.85 9.16
CA PHE A 197 9.77 13.35 10.54
C PHE A 197 10.56 12.42 11.44
N LEU A 198 11.11 11.34 10.91
CA LEU A 198 12.01 10.45 11.62
C LEU A 198 13.31 11.20 11.95
N THR A 199 13.58 11.38 13.23
CA THR A 199 14.74 12.13 13.79
C THR A 199 15.50 11.29 14.79
#